data_AF-A0A317X4X0-F1
#
_entry.id   AF-A0A317X4X0-F1
#
_cell.length_a   1.000
_cell.length_b   1.000
_cell.length_c   1.000
_cell.angle_alpha   90.00
_cell.angle_beta   90.00
_cell.angle_gamma   90.00
#
_symmetry.space_group_name_H-M   'P 1'
#
loop_
_entity.id
_entity.type
_entity.pdbx_description
1 polymer ?
#
loop_
_entity_poly.entity_id
_entity_poly.type
_entity_poly.pdbx_seq_one_letter_code
_entity_poly.pdbx_strand_id
1 'polypeptide(L)'
;MPTPLDRALNSKNLFLGFTGMVTAAAVWAIWGSDMFPAASDPTGDPENWTVDEMLGWLRVRGLLPNEHATREELLERIKANLRVPRRSAA
;
A
#
# COMPACT_ATOMS: atom_id res chain seq x y z
N MET A 1 18.72 45.46 21.37
CA MET A 1 17.33 45.41 20.88
C MET A 1 17.13 44.05 20.21
N PRO A 2 16.16 43.22 20.60
CA PRO A 2 15.93 41.94 19.93
C PRO A 2 15.44 42.20 18.51
N THR A 3 16.10 41.61 17.52
CA THR A 3 15.68 41.73 16.13
C THR A 3 14.42 40.91 15.88
N PRO A 4 13.65 41.18 14.81
CA PRO A 4 12.52 40.33 14.43
C PRO A 4 12.89 38.84 14.28
N LEU A 5 14.11 38.56 13.81
CA LEU A 5 14.64 37.20 13.69
C LEU A 5 14.85 36.53 15.05
N ASP A 6 15.40 37.26 16.04
CA ASP A 6 15.57 36.74 17.41
C ASP A 6 14.22 36.41 18.07
N ARG A 7 13.19 37.21 17.78
CA ARG A 7 11.83 36.98 18.26
C ARG A 7 11.18 35.76 17.64
N ALA A 8 11.45 35.49 16.35
CA ALA A 8 10.97 34.29 15.67
C ALA A 8 11.66 33.02 16.21
N LEU A 9 12.98 33.08 16.43
CA LEU A 9 13.77 31.96 16.95
C LEU A 9 13.43 31.62 18.41
N ASN A 10 13.00 32.59 19.22
CA ASN A 10 12.59 32.37 20.61
C ASN A 10 11.06 32.30 20.80
N SER A 11 10.31 32.09 19.72
CA SER A 11 8.85 32.02 19.78
C SER A 11 8.39 30.63 20.23
N LYS A 12 7.99 30.52 21.51
CA LYS A 12 7.37 29.30 22.07
C LYS A 12 6.14 28.86 21.29
N ASN A 13 5.35 29.81 20.78
CA ASN A 13 4.14 29.51 20.01
C ASN A 13 4.48 28.89 18.64
N LEU A 14 5.53 29.38 17.98
CA LEU A 14 6.01 28.83 16.72
C LEU A 14 6.54 27.40 16.91
N PHE A 15 7.31 27.19 17.98
CA PHE A 15 7.83 25.87 18.33
C PHE A 15 6.72 24.87 18.63
N LEU A 16 5.73 25.24 19.45
CA LEU A 16 4.60 24.36 19.78
C LEU A 16 3.73 24.05 18.55
N GLY A 17 3.45 25.05 17.70
CA GLY A 17 2.68 24.86 16.47
C GLY A 17 3.39 23.93 15.48
N PHE A 18 4.69 24.16 15.25
CA PHE A 18 5.49 23.31 14.36
C PHE A 18 5.60 21.88 14.91
N THR A 19 5.93 21.73 16.19
CA THR A 19 6.05 20.41 16.84
C THR A 19 4.72 19.65 16.80
N GLY A 20 3.60 20.35 17.05
CA GLY A 20 2.26 19.75 16.95
C GLY A 20 1.94 19.26 15.54
N MET A 21 2.26 20.06 14.52
CA MET A 21 2.02 19.68 13.12
C MET A 21 2.88 18.50 12.69
N VAL A 22 4.17 18.50 13.01
CA VAL A 22 5.09 17.38 12.71
C VAL A 22 4.66 16.12 13.45
N THR A 23 4.25 16.23 14.70
CA THR A 23 3.77 15.08 15.49
C THR A 23 2.50 14.48 14.86
N ALA A 24 1.55 15.32 14.45
CA ALA A 24 0.35 14.85 13.75
C ALA A 24 0.67 14.18 12.41
N ALA A 25 1.57 14.78 11.62
CA ALA A 25 2.03 14.20 10.36
C ALA A 25 2.77 12.87 10.57
N ALA A 26 3.58 12.74 11.62
CA ALA A 26 4.27 11.51 11.96
C ALA A 26 3.28 10.40 12.36
N VAL A 27 2.29 10.71 13.21
CA VAL A 27 1.21 9.75 13.54
C VAL A 27 0.47 9.31 12.26
N TRP A 28 0.15 10.25 11.37
CA TRP A 28 -0.48 9.93 10.09
C TRP A 28 0.44 9.13 9.16
N ALA A 29 1.74 9.36 9.17
CA ALA A 29 2.67 8.61 8.34
C ALA A 29 2.85 7.16 8.82
N ILE A 30 2.82 6.91 10.13
CA ILE A 30 2.95 5.55 10.68
C ILE A 30 1.68 4.74 10.43
N TRP A 31 0.50 5.37 10.51
CA TRP A 31 -0.78 4.64 10.44
C TRP A 31 -1.55 4.83 9.14
N GLY A 32 -1.36 5.94 8.43
CA GLY A 32 -2.16 6.39 7.29
C GLY A 32 -1.60 6.05 5.91
N SER A 33 -0.37 5.51 5.81
CA SER A 33 0.22 5.18 4.50
C SER A 33 -0.18 3.80 3.97
N ASP A 34 -0.49 2.85 4.85
CA ASP A 34 -1.00 1.51 4.53
C ASP A 34 -1.91 1.04 5.68
N MET A 35 -3.03 1.75 5.89
CA MET A 35 -3.98 1.51 7.00
C MET A 35 -4.54 0.07 7.04
N PHE A 36 -4.40 -0.69 5.96
CA PHE A 36 -4.98 -2.00 5.85
C PHE A 36 -3.94 -3.00 5.35
N PRO A 37 -3.74 -4.13 6.04
CA PRO A 37 -2.99 -5.23 5.46
C PRO A 37 -3.61 -5.58 4.11
N ALA A 38 -2.77 -5.93 3.13
CA ALA A 38 -3.24 -6.36 1.82
C ALA A 38 -4.32 -7.42 2.00
N ALA A 39 -5.44 -7.27 1.29
CA ALA A 39 -6.55 -8.21 1.37
C ALA A 39 -6.03 -9.64 1.18
N SER A 40 -6.49 -10.56 2.03
CA SER A 40 -6.13 -11.96 1.95
C SER A 40 -6.39 -12.48 0.53
N ASP A 41 -5.51 -13.35 0.03
CA ASP A 41 -5.70 -13.95 -1.29
C ASP A 41 -7.08 -14.60 -1.40
N PRO A 42 -7.76 -14.45 -2.56
CA PRO A 42 -9.01 -15.15 -2.80
C PRO A 42 -8.79 -16.66 -2.70
N THR A 43 -9.76 -17.35 -2.07
CA THR A 43 -9.72 -18.79 -1.82
C THR A 43 -10.67 -19.53 -2.76
N GLY A 44 -10.41 -20.82 -2.99
CA GLY A 44 -11.26 -21.65 -3.84
C GLY A 44 -10.93 -21.56 -5.34
N ASP A 45 -11.96 -21.76 -6.18
CA ASP A 45 -11.83 -21.83 -7.64
C ASP A 45 -11.74 -20.42 -8.26
N PRO A 46 -10.67 -20.10 -9.03
CA PRO A 46 -10.51 -18.84 -9.75
C PRO A 46 -11.67 -18.46 -10.66
N GLU A 47 -12.44 -19.43 -11.14
CA GLU A 47 -13.61 -19.16 -11.99
C GLU A 47 -14.71 -18.40 -11.27
N ASN A 48 -14.72 -18.41 -9.93
CA ASN A 48 -15.70 -17.70 -9.12
C ASN A 48 -15.17 -16.36 -8.58
N TRP A 49 -13.92 -16.01 -8.87
CA TRP A 49 -13.33 -14.75 -8.42
C TRP A 49 -13.85 -13.56 -9.22
N THR A 50 -13.95 -12.43 -8.53
CA THR A 50 -14.18 -11.12 -9.12
C THR A 50 -12.94 -10.62 -9.85
N VAL A 51 -13.10 -9.66 -10.77
CA VAL A 51 -11.98 -9.08 -11.51
C VAL A 51 -10.96 -8.42 -10.56
N ASP A 52 -11.44 -7.76 -9.51
CA ASP A 52 -10.57 -7.11 -8.52
C ASP A 52 -9.72 -8.11 -7.74
N GLU A 53 -10.29 -9.26 -7.36
CA GLU A 53 -9.57 -10.36 -6.73
C GLU A 53 -8.51 -10.96 -7.67
N MET A 54 -8.83 -11.11 -8.96
CA MET A 54 -7.88 -11.58 -9.98
C MET A 54 -6.69 -10.60 -10.13
N LEU A 55 -6.97 -9.30 -10.20
CA LEU A 55 -5.95 -8.26 -10.27
C LEU A 55 -5.10 -8.23 -9.00
N GLY A 56 -5.72 -8.31 -7.82
CA GLY A 56 -5.05 -8.38 -6.53
C GLY A 56 -4.12 -9.59 -6.42
N TRP A 57 -4.63 -10.78 -6.74
CA TRP A 57 -3.86 -12.03 -6.69
C TRP A 57 -2.62 -11.99 -7.59
N LEU A 58 -2.75 -11.43 -8.80
CA LEU A 58 -1.64 -11.23 -9.74
C LEU A 58 -0.65 -10.17 -9.25
N ARG A 59 -1.13 -9.05 -8.70
CA ARG A 59 -0.30 -7.94 -8.19
C ARG A 59 0.56 -8.37 -7.00
N VAL A 60 -0.03 -9.08 -6.03
CA VAL A 60 0.68 -9.62 -4.85
C VAL A 60 1.80 -10.59 -5.26
N ARG A 61 1.63 -11.29 -6.39
CA ARG A 61 2.62 -12.23 -6.93
C ARG A 61 3.62 -11.61 -7.90
N GLY A 62 3.59 -10.29 -8.09
CA GLY A 62 4.48 -9.59 -9.02
C GLY A 62 4.23 -9.94 -10.49
N LEU A 63 3.04 -10.45 -10.82
CA LEU A 63 2.68 -10.85 -12.17
C LEU A 63 2.18 -9.68 -13.00
N LEU A 64 2.19 -8.43 -12.50
CA LEU A 64 1.88 -7.20 -13.24
C LEU A 64 0.68 -7.37 -14.20
N PRO A 65 -0.55 -7.49 -13.67
CA PRO A 65 -1.73 -7.59 -14.52
C PRO A 65 -1.91 -6.34 -15.37
N ASN A 66 -2.41 -6.51 -16.59
CA ASN A 66 -2.91 -5.39 -17.39
C ASN A 66 -4.30 -5.02 -16.87
N GLU A 67 -4.49 -3.76 -16.46
CA GLU A 67 -5.77 -3.27 -15.90
C GLU A 67 -6.89 -3.22 -16.95
N HIS A 68 -6.54 -3.31 -18.24
CA HIS A 68 -7.49 -3.37 -19.36
C HIS A 68 -7.69 -4.79 -19.91
N ALA A 69 -7.07 -5.82 -19.30
CA ALA A 69 -7.26 -7.20 -19.73
C ALA A 69 -8.70 -7.65 -19.45
N THR A 70 -9.22 -8.54 -20.30
CA THR A 70 -10.52 -9.15 -20.06
C THR A 70 -10.46 -10.11 -18.87
N ARG A 71 -11.62 -10.43 -18.30
CA ARG A 71 -11.71 -11.39 -17.20
C ARG A 71 -11.13 -12.75 -17.60
N GLU A 72 -11.38 -13.17 -18.83
CA GLU A 72 -10.92 -14.43 -19.39
C GLU A 72 -9.39 -14.45 -19.49
N GLU A 73 -8.77 -13.37 -19.97
CA GLU A 73 -7.31 -13.22 -20.04
C GLU A 73 -6.66 -13.27 -18.65
N LEU A 74 -7.26 -12.58 -17.67
CA LEU A 74 -6.81 -12.62 -16.28
C LEU A 74 -6.90 -14.05 -15.70
N LEU A 75 -8.02 -14.73 -15.96
CA LEU A 75 -8.25 -16.11 -15.52
C LEU A 75 -7.24 -17.08 -16.14
N GLU A 76 -6.98 -16.99 -17.44
CA GLU A 76 -5.96 -17.81 -18.11
C GLU A 76 -4.58 -17.62 -17.48
N ARG A 77 -4.23 -16.36 -17.20
CA ARG A 77 -2.95 -16.02 -16.57
C ARG A 77 -2.85 -16.55 -15.14
N ILE A 78 -3.95 -16.50 -14.39
CA ILE A 78 -4.05 -17.10 -13.05
C ILE A 78 -3.89 -18.62 -13.13
N LYS A 79 -4.61 -19.29 -14.03
CA LYS A 79 -4.51 -20.74 -14.25
C LYS A 79 -3.10 -21.17 -14.67
N ALA A 80 -2.40 -20.37 -15.46
CA ALA A 80 -1.02 -20.61 -15.84
C ALA A 80 -0.04 -20.52 -14.65
N ASN A 81 -0.30 -19.63 -13.68
CA ASN A 81 0.58 -19.38 -12.54
C ASN A 81 0.17 -20.13 -11.25
N LEU A 82 -1.03 -20.70 -11.18
CA LEU A 82 -1.50 -21.55 -10.08
C LEU A 82 -0.64 -22.81 -9.87
N ARG A 83 0.01 -23.29 -10.94
CA ARG A 83 0.77 -24.54 -10.97
C ARG A 83 2.26 -24.37 -10.67
N VAL A 84 2.68 -23.35 -9.93
CA VAL A 84 4.08 -23.25 -9.48
C VAL A 84 4.18 -23.70 -8.02
N PRO A 85 4.41 -25.00 -7.73
CA PRO A 85 5.00 -25.35 -6.45
C PRO A 85 6.31 -24.58 -6.33
N ARG A 86 6.48 -23.80 -5.26
CA ARG A 86 7.84 -23.45 -4.85
C ARG A 86 8.55 -24.77 -4.64
N ARG A 87 9.58 -25.05 -5.45
CA ARG A 87 10.56 -26.08 -5.12
C ARG A 87 11.11 -25.68 -3.76
N SER A 88 10.66 -26.37 -2.70
CA SER A 88 11.31 -26.27 -1.40
C SER A 88 12.78 -26.57 -1.64
N ALA A 89 13.63 -25.58 -1.41
CA ALA A 89 15.06 -25.80 -1.39
C ALA A 89 15.33 -26.85 -0.31
N ALA A 90 15.91 -27.97 -0.74
CA ALA A 90 16.38 -29.06 0.11
C ALA A 90 17.57 -28.59 0.96
#